data_AF-A0AAV8V6Y1-F1
#
_entry.id   AF-A0AAV8V6Y1-F1
#
_cell.length_a   1.000
_cell.length_b   1.000
_cell.length_c   1.000
_cell.angle_alpha   90.00
_cell.angle_beta   90.00
_cell.angle_gamma   90.00
#
_symmetry.space_group_name_H-M   'P 1'
#
loop_
_entity.id
_entity.type
_entity.pdbx_description
1 polymer ?
#
loop_
_entity_poly.entity_id
_entity_poly.type
_entity_poly.pdbx_seq_one_letter_code
_entity_poly.pdbx_strand_id
1 'polypeptide(L)'
;MHIERMHRTLKYLYMGGKHVKRLDLGIHAIMQFVRDKLLDRLITINKGKLSRKLKDLGNCHVSSEKLSFEMILPDETGWQVVSGSSPQKYFVNRIKTECQCNLTCSDCQNVCLHQYTCTCIDASVKWNMCKHIHLMCRYLQSKSIAIESTEAQNPDV
;
A
#
# COMPACT_ATOMS: atom_id res chain seq x y z
N MET A 1 -19.43 -17.61 -2.89
CA MET A 1 -18.00 -17.82 -3.24
C MET A 1 -17.56 -16.81 -4.30
N HIS A 2 -16.52 -15.98 -4.02
CA HIS A 2 -16.04 -14.96 -4.97
C HIS A 2 -15.49 -15.54 -6.28
N ILE A 3 -14.81 -16.69 -6.20
CA ILE A 3 -14.24 -17.39 -7.36
C ILE A 3 -15.34 -17.93 -8.27
N GLU A 4 -16.40 -18.52 -7.69
CA GLU A 4 -17.53 -19.04 -8.47
C GLU A 4 -18.25 -17.93 -9.26
N ARG A 5 -18.44 -16.76 -8.63
CA ARG A 5 -19.00 -15.57 -9.29
C ARG A 5 -18.08 -15.08 -10.40
N MET A 6 -16.77 -15.04 -10.17
CA MET A 6 -15.78 -14.67 -11.18
C MET A 6 -15.81 -15.64 -12.37
N HIS A 7 -15.82 -16.94 -12.11
CA HIS A 7 -15.93 -17.98 -13.14
C HIS A 7 -17.21 -17.81 -13.96
N ARG A 8 -18.36 -17.58 -13.30
CA ARG A 8 -19.65 -17.36 -13.98
C ARG A 8 -19.60 -16.11 -14.87
N THR A 9 -18.96 -15.04 -14.40
CA THR A 9 -18.74 -13.80 -15.16
C THR A 9 -17.88 -14.06 -16.40
N LEU A 10 -16.74 -14.74 -16.23
CA LEU A 10 -15.86 -15.12 -17.34
C LEU A 10 -16.59 -15.99 -18.38
N LYS A 11 -17.29 -17.03 -17.92
CA LYS A 11 -18.02 -17.96 -18.78
C LYS A 11 -19.06 -17.24 -19.63
N TYR A 12 -19.93 -16.43 -19.02
CA TYR A 12 -21.08 -15.88 -19.73
C TYR A 12 -20.80 -14.54 -20.42
N LEU A 13 -19.99 -13.66 -19.84
CA LEU A 13 -19.74 -12.33 -20.42
C LEU A 13 -18.56 -12.31 -21.40
N TYR A 14 -17.53 -13.13 -21.17
CA TYR A 14 -16.29 -13.09 -21.97
C TYR A 14 -16.11 -14.30 -22.88
N MET A 15 -16.74 -15.44 -22.57
CA MET A 15 -16.61 -16.69 -23.33
C MET A 15 -17.92 -17.14 -24.00
N GLY A 16 -18.95 -16.28 -23.99
CA GLY A 16 -20.23 -16.54 -24.68
C GLY A 16 -20.99 -17.78 -24.18
N GLY A 17 -20.82 -18.13 -22.89
CA GLY A 17 -21.44 -19.29 -22.26
C GLY A 17 -20.75 -20.63 -22.54
N LYS A 18 -19.70 -20.64 -23.37
CA LYS A 18 -19.01 -21.86 -23.80
C LYS A 18 -17.87 -22.23 -22.85
N HIS A 19 -17.57 -23.53 -22.78
CA HIS A 19 -16.34 -23.99 -22.14
C HIS A 19 -15.18 -23.86 -23.13
N VAL A 20 -14.25 -22.95 -22.84
CA VAL A 20 -13.11 -22.70 -23.72
C VAL A 20 -12.07 -23.81 -23.54
N LYS A 21 -11.85 -24.61 -24.59
CA LYS A 21 -10.81 -25.66 -24.62
C LYS A 21 -9.43 -25.13 -25.02
N ARG A 22 -9.41 -24.00 -25.73
CA ARG A 22 -8.22 -23.35 -26.26
C ARG A 22 -7.65 -22.35 -25.26
N LEU A 23 -6.45 -22.62 -24.76
CA LEU A 23 -5.82 -21.84 -23.70
C LEU A 23 -5.67 -20.35 -24.08
N ASP A 24 -5.31 -20.05 -25.32
CA ASP A 24 -5.11 -18.70 -25.84
C ASP A 24 -6.38 -17.84 -25.74
N LEU A 25 -7.54 -18.41 -26.09
CA LEU A 25 -8.83 -17.75 -25.94
C LEU A 25 -9.19 -17.53 -24.46
N GLY A 26 -8.81 -18.49 -23.60
CA GLY A 26 -9.01 -18.38 -22.15
C GLY A 26 -8.18 -17.24 -21.55
N ILE A 27 -6.91 -17.15 -21.91
CA ILE A 27 -6.01 -16.06 -21.49
C ILE A 27 -6.55 -14.71 -21.99
N HIS A 28 -6.98 -14.64 -23.25
CA HIS A 28 -7.56 -13.41 -23.81
C HIS A 28 -8.78 -12.93 -23.01
N ALA A 29 -9.69 -13.84 -22.68
CA ALA A 29 -10.87 -13.54 -21.86
C ALA A 29 -10.49 -13.04 -20.46
N ILE A 30 -9.48 -13.65 -19.82
CA ILE A 30 -8.96 -13.19 -18.52
C ILE A 30 -8.37 -11.78 -18.65
N MET A 31 -7.58 -11.51 -19.69
CA MET A 31 -7.00 -10.19 -19.93
C MET A 31 -8.08 -9.12 -20.17
N GLN A 32 -9.14 -9.44 -20.91
CA GLN A 32 -10.30 -8.54 -21.07
C GLN A 32 -10.99 -8.28 -19.74
N PHE A 33 -11.27 -9.33 -18.96
CA PHE A 33 -11.86 -9.19 -17.63
C PHE A 33 -11.03 -8.32 -16.70
N VAL A 34 -9.71 -8.52 -16.66
CA VAL A 34 -8.79 -7.70 -15.86
C VAL A 34 -8.85 -6.25 -16.29
N ARG A 35 -8.84 -5.97 -17.60
CA ARG A 35 -8.96 -4.60 -18.14
C ARG A 35 -10.25 -3.92 -17.67
N ASP A 36 -11.39 -4.59 -17.81
CA ASP A 36 -12.69 -4.02 -17.41
C ASP A 36 -12.73 -3.76 -15.90
N LYS A 37 -12.18 -4.66 -15.08
CA LYS A 37 -12.10 -4.46 -13.63
C LYS A 37 -11.20 -3.30 -13.24
N LEU A 38 -10.13 -3.07 -13.99
CA LEU A 38 -9.27 -1.90 -13.79
C LEU A 38 -9.98 -0.60 -14.21
N LEU A 39 -10.74 -0.60 -15.30
CA LEU A 39 -11.56 0.54 -15.74
C LEU A 39 -12.69 0.85 -14.75
N ASP A 40 -13.44 -0.17 -14.30
CA ASP A 40 -14.46 -0.04 -13.24
C ASP A 40 -13.88 0.61 -11.99
N ARG A 41 -12.66 0.21 -11.61
CA ARG A 41 -11.95 0.77 -10.47
C ARG A 41 -11.58 2.23 -10.72
N LEU A 42 -11.07 2.58 -11.89
CA LEU A 42 -10.75 3.97 -12.25
C LEU A 42 -12.00 4.86 -12.20
N ILE A 43 -13.12 4.40 -12.75
CA ILE A 43 -14.42 5.09 -12.68
C ILE A 43 -14.85 5.29 -11.22
N THR A 44 -14.72 4.24 -10.40
CA THR A 44 -15.07 4.29 -8.96
C THR A 44 -14.20 5.31 -8.21
N ILE A 45 -12.91 5.35 -8.51
CA ILE A 45 -11.95 6.32 -7.96
C ILE A 45 -12.36 7.75 -8.33
N ASN A 46 -12.62 8.00 -9.61
CA ASN A 46 -12.99 9.34 -10.11
C ASN A 46 -14.36 9.80 -9.62
N LYS A 47 -15.27 8.87 -9.29
CA LYS A 47 -16.56 9.16 -8.65
C LYS A 47 -16.46 9.38 -7.14
N GLY A 48 -15.27 9.45 -6.56
CA GLY A 48 -15.06 9.70 -5.13
C GLY A 48 -15.38 8.52 -4.21
N LYS A 49 -15.63 7.32 -4.74
CA LYS A 49 -15.95 6.11 -3.96
C LYS A 49 -14.70 5.40 -3.43
N LEU A 50 -13.67 6.16 -3.05
CA LEU A 50 -12.39 5.67 -2.49
C LEU A 50 -12.47 5.34 -0.99
N SER A 51 -13.63 5.54 -0.37
CA SER A 51 -13.82 5.55 1.10
C SER A 51 -13.26 4.32 1.81
N ARG A 52 -13.43 3.10 1.26
CA ARG A 52 -12.94 1.89 1.93
C ARG A 52 -11.42 1.80 1.99
N LYS A 53 -10.74 2.09 0.88
CA LYS A 53 -9.27 2.05 0.81
C LYS A 53 -8.64 3.13 1.69
N LEU A 54 -9.24 4.33 1.73
CA LEU A 54 -8.83 5.39 2.64
C LEU A 54 -9.09 5.02 4.11
N LYS A 55 -10.22 4.37 4.40
CA LYS A 55 -10.51 3.85 5.75
C LYS A 55 -9.50 2.79 6.18
N ASP A 56 -9.18 1.84 5.31
CA ASP A 56 -8.18 0.80 5.59
C ASP A 56 -6.80 1.43 5.84
N LEU A 57 -6.44 2.45 5.07
CA LEU A 57 -5.22 3.22 5.24
C LEU A 57 -5.17 3.93 6.60
N GLY A 58 -6.26 4.59 7.01
CA GLY A 58 -6.39 5.18 8.35
C GLY A 58 -6.28 4.13 9.47
N ASN A 59 -6.91 2.96 9.32
CA ASN A 59 -6.78 1.87 10.28
C ASN A 59 -5.34 1.35 10.40
N CYS A 60 -4.62 1.26 9.27
CA CYS A 60 -3.21 0.89 9.26
C CYS A 60 -2.32 1.96 9.92
N HIS A 61 -2.65 3.24 9.76
CA HIS A 61 -2.00 4.34 10.49
C HIS A 61 -2.17 4.17 12.00
N VAL A 62 -3.40 4.06 12.49
CA VAL A 62 -3.71 3.85 13.92
C VAL A 62 -3.04 2.59 14.46
N SER A 63 -2.95 1.53 13.65
CA SER A 63 -2.24 0.31 14.03
C SER A 63 -0.73 0.53 14.18
N SER A 64 -0.15 1.46 13.42
CA SER A 64 1.25 1.83 13.57
C SER A 64 1.52 2.59 14.87
N GLU A 65 0.57 3.38 15.36
CA GLU A 65 0.72 4.18 16.60
C GLU A 65 1.03 3.33 17.82
N LYS A 66 0.58 2.07 17.80
CA LYS A 66 0.85 1.07 18.83
C LYS A 66 2.27 0.50 18.78
N LEU A 67 3.05 0.83 17.74
CA LEU A 67 4.43 0.38 17.56
C LEU A 67 5.41 1.47 17.98
N SER A 68 6.49 1.05 18.67
CA SER A 68 7.58 1.93 19.11
C SER A 68 8.58 2.17 17.99
N PHE A 69 9.24 3.33 18.00
CA PHE A 69 10.34 3.64 17.09
C PHE A 69 11.59 2.78 17.31
N GLU A 70 11.76 2.20 18.51
CA GLU A 70 12.83 1.24 18.81
C GLU A 70 12.75 -0.04 17.97
N MET A 71 11.58 -0.30 17.39
CA MET A 71 11.37 -1.44 16.49
C MET A 71 12.01 -1.23 15.10
N ILE A 72 12.51 -0.03 14.81
CA ILE A 72 13.16 0.32 13.55
C ILE A 72 14.67 0.18 13.69
N LEU A 73 15.23 -0.70 12.89
CA LEU A 73 16.67 -0.91 12.77
C LEU A 73 17.11 -0.43 11.38
N PRO A 74 17.94 0.61 11.28
CA PRO A 74 18.53 1.02 10.01
C PRO A 74 19.35 -0.12 9.39
N ASP A 75 19.29 -0.23 8.07
CA ASP A 75 20.03 -1.19 7.25
C ASP A 75 20.65 -0.46 6.05
N GLU A 76 21.55 -1.08 5.29
CA GLU A 76 22.27 -0.42 4.20
C GLU A 76 21.35 0.18 3.12
N THR A 77 20.23 -0.49 2.84
CA THR A 77 19.31 -0.11 1.74
C THR A 77 17.93 0.36 2.21
N GLY A 78 17.69 0.39 3.52
CA GLY A 78 16.39 0.76 4.08
C GLY A 78 16.30 0.50 5.57
N TRP A 79 15.18 -0.10 6.00
CA TRP A 79 14.88 -0.31 7.41
C TRP A 79 14.31 -1.70 7.68
N GLN A 80 14.83 -2.36 8.70
CA GLN A 80 14.20 -3.54 9.28
C GLN A 80 13.24 -3.13 10.40
N VAL A 81 12.02 -3.64 10.35
CA VAL A 81 10.98 -3.41 11.36
C VAL A 81 10.67 -4.72 12.06
N VAL A 82 10.89 -4.77 13.38
CA VAL A 82 10.58 -5.93 14.22
C VAL A 82 9.16 -5.80 14.76
N SER A 83 8.31 -6.80 14.54
CA SER A 83 6.95 -6.77 15.10
C SER A 83 7.01 -7.18 16.58
N GLY A 84 6.66 -6.29 17.52
CA GLY A 84 6.80 -6.56 18.97
C GLY A 84 6.14 -7.85 19.50
N SER A 85 5.19 -8.44 18.76
CA SER A 85 4.50 -9.68 19.14
C SER A 85 5.09 -10.97 18.54
N SER A 86 6.07 -10.88 17.63
CA SER A 86 6.62 -12.04 16.92
C SER A 86 8.07 -11.79 16.49
N PRO A 87 8.97 -12.78 16.48
CA PRO A 87 10.36 -12.60 16.04
C PRO A 87 10.49 -12.28 14.53
N GLN A 88 9.37 -12.16 13.81
CA GLN A 88 9.35 -11.85 12.39
C GLN A 88 9.81 -10.41 12.12
N LYS A 89 10.84 -10.31 11.29
CA LYS A 89 11.39 -9.04 10.79
C LYS A 89 10.83 -8.76 9.41
N TYR A 90 10.48 -7.50 9.16
CA TYR A 90 10.01 -7.03 7.87
C TYR A 90 10.96 -5.97 7.32
N PHE A 91 11.23 -6.03 6.03
CA PHE A 91 12.08 -5.05 5.37
C PHE A 91 11.22 -3.98 4.73
N VAL A 92 11.57 -2.72 4.93
CA VAL A 92 10.89 -1.56 4.37
C VAL A 92 11.91 -0.71 3.62
N ASN A 93 11.65 -0.45 2.33
CA ASN A 93 12.48 0.44 1.52
C ASN A 93 11.64 1.56 0.95
N ARG A 94 12.25 2.74 0.80
CA ARG A 94 11.68 3.82 0.01
C ARG A 94 12.16 3.66 -1.44
N ILE A 95 11.22 3.54 -2.37
CA ILE A 95 11.50 3.35 -3.80
C ILE A 95 11.19 4.58 -4.66
N LYS A 96 10.38 5.51 -4.15
CA LYS A 96 10.08 6.78 -4.83
C LYS A 96 10.01 7.92 -3.82
N THR A 97 10.46 9.10 -4.24
CA THR A 97 10.35 10.32 -3.44
C THR A 97 8.95 10.90 -3.51
N GLU A 98 8.32 10.89 -4.68
CA GLU A 98 7.03 11.53 -4.95
C GLU A 98 6.06 10.62 -5.73
N CYS A 99 4.76 10.90 -5.60
CA CYS A 99 3.71 10.21 -6.34
C CYS A 99 2.47 11.10 -6.47
N GLN A 100 1.83 11.10 -7.65
CA GLN A 100 0.62 11.90 -7.94
C GLN A 100 -0.69 11.11 -7.76
N CYS A 101 -0.72 10.09 -6.90
CA CYS A 101 -1.92 9.30 -6.70
C CYS A 101 -2.80 9.87 -5.57
N ASN A 102 -4.11 9.66 -5.65
CA ASN A 102 -5.08 10.16 -4.66
C ASN A 102 -5.26 9.25 -3.42
N LEU A 103 -4.49 8.15 -3.32
CA LEU A 103 -4.56 7.21 -2.20
C LEU A 103 -3.40 7.47 -1.23
N THR A 104 -3.50 8.58 -0.52
CA THR A 104 -2.48 9.08 0.39
C THR A 104 -2.98 9.08 1.83
N CYS A 105 -2.04 9.04 2.78
CA CYS A 105 -2.34 9.18 4.20
C CYS A 105 -2.11 10.64 4.59
N SER A 106 -3.17 11.31 5.05
CA SER A 106 -3.10 12.69 5.53
C SER A 106 -2.09 12.85 6.66
N ASP A 107 -2.06 11.89 7.58
CA ASP A 107 -1.20 11.93 8.77
C ASP A 107 0.27 11.62 8.44
N CYS A 108 0.53 10.91 7.34
CA CYS A 108 1.89 10.62 6.86
C CYS A 108 2.36 11.62 5.80
N GLN A 109 2.02 12.92 5.90
CA GLN A 109 2.41 13.96 4.92
C GLN A 109 2.04 13.60 3.48
N ASN A 110 0.83 13.06 3.28
CA ASN A 110 0.33 12.63 1.98
C ASN A 110 1.18 11.54 1.29
N VAL A 111 1.91 10.73 2.06
CA VAL A 111 2.61 9.55 1.52
C VAL A 111 1.60 8.48 1.08
N CYS A 112 1.94 7.77 0.01
CA CYS A 112 1.19 6.63 -0.49
C CYS A 112 2.02 5.33 -0.50
N LEU A 113 1.34 4.21 -0.71
CA LEU A 113 1.99 2.90 -0.79
C LEU A 113 3.00 2.78 -1.95
N HIS A 114 2.90 3.58 -3.02
CA HIS A 114 3.79 3.48 -4.17
C HIS A 114 5.20 4.01 -3.91
N GLN A 115 5.38 4.77 -2.83
CA GLN A 115 6.69 5.31 -2.44
C GLN A 115 7.53 4.31 -1.67
N TYR A 116 6.94 3.19 -1.22
CA TYR A 116 7.59 2.22 -0.37
C TYR A 116 7.36 0.78 -0.82
N THR A 117 8.27 -0.11 -0.43
CA THR A 117 8.05 -1.56 -0.45
C THR A 117 8.13 -2.08 0.97
N CYS A 118 7.35 -3.12 1.27
CA CYS A 118 7.46 -3.83 2.54
C CYS A 118 7.22 -5.33 2.35
N THR A 119 8.03 -6.17 2.99
CA THR A 119 7.94 -7.64 2.87
C THR A 119 6.77 -8.27 3.64
N CYS A 120 6.01 -7.48 4.39
CA CYS A 120 4.83 -8.00 5.09
C CYS A 120 3.67 -8.31 4.12
N ILE A 121 2.78 -9.22 4.52
CA ILE A 121 1.59 -9.63 3.73
C ILE A 121 0.71 -8.44 3.33
N ASP A 122 0.52 -7.45 4.20
CA ASP A 122 -0.36 -6.32 3.91
C ASP A 122 0.16 -5.46 2.75
N ALA A 123 1.47 -5.31 2.64
CA ALA A 123 2.09 -4.59 1.52
C ALA A 123 2.30 -5.50 0.30
N SER A 124 2.95 -6.65 0.49
CA SER A 124 3.37 -7.55 -0.59
C SER A 124 2.22 -8.28 -1.27
N VAL A 125 1.15 -8.62 -0.53
CA VAL A 125 0.03 -9.43 -1.05
C VAL A 125 -1.24 -8.59 -1.16
N LYS A 126 -1.60 -7.83 -0.13
CA LYS A 126 -2.84 -7.02 -0.13
C LYS A 126 -2.70 -5.67 -0.83
N TRP A 127 -1.49 -5.28 -1.24
CA TRP A 127 -1.19 -4.02 -1.92
C TRP A 127 -1.73 -2.79 -1.17
N ASN A 128 -1.45 -2.73 0.13
CA ASN A 128 -1.83 -1.64 1.03
C ASN A 128 -0.60 -1.03 1.72
N MET A 129 -0.71 0.24 2.10
CA MET A 129 0.26 0.87 2.99
C MET A 129 0.11 0.22 4.37
N CYS A 130 1.08 -0.59 4.76
CA CYS A 130 1.00 -1.38 5.99
C CYS A 130 1.41 -0.56 7.22
N LYS A 131 1.12 -1.08 8.42
CA LYS A 131 1.54 -0.48 9.69
C LYS A 131 3.06 -0.22 9.77
N HIS A 132 3.89 -1.03 9.12
CA HIS A 132 5.35 -0.84 9.10
C HIS A 132 5.77 0.37 8.26
N ILE A 133 5.13 0.58 7.11
CA ILE A 133 5.37 1.78 6.29
C ILE A 133 4.88 3.03 7.04
N HIS A 134 3.71 2.98 7.68
CA HIS A 134 3.22 4.09 8.51
C HIS A 134 4.14 4.40 9.69
N LEU A 135 4.67 3.38 10.37
CA LEU A 135 5.66 3.54 11.44
C LEU A 135 6.91 4.25 10.91
N MET A 136 7.39 3.86 9.72
CA MET A 136 8.52 4.53 9.07
C MET A 136 8.24 5.99 8.76
N CYS A 137 7.06 6.33 8.24
CA CYS A 137 6.68 7.72 7.99
C CYS A 137 6.70 8.55 9.28
N ARG A 138 6.10 8.04 10.36
CA ARG A 138 6.09 8.71 11.67
C ARG A 138 7.50 8.91 12.23
N TYR A 139 8.36 7.91 12.10
CA TYR A 139 9.75 8.00 12.54
C TYR A 139 10.54 9.06 11.78
N LEU A 140 10.41 9.10 10.45
CA LEU A 140 11.08 10.11 9.62
C LEU A 140 10.59 11.53 9.95
N GLN A 141 9.29 11.70 10.19
CA GLN A 141 8.73 12.99 10.65
C GLN A 141 9.25 13.41 12.02
N SER A 142 9.37 12.48 12.98
CA SER A 142 9.95 12.81 14.29
C SER A 142 11.41 13.24 14.19
N LYS A 143 12.17 12.70 13.23
CA LYS A 143 13.56 13.06 13.00
C LYS A 143 13.71 14.44 12.35
N SER A 144 12.85 14.80 11.39
CA SER A 144 12.91 16.13 10.76
C SER A 144 12.61 17.23 11.78
N ILE A 145 11.63 17.00 12.68
CA ILE A 145 11.30 17.96 13.74
C ILE A 145 12.49 18.15 14.70
N ALA A 146 13.18 17.06 15.07
CA ALA A 146 14.32 17.13 15.98
C ALA A 146 15.48 17.96 15.41
N ILE A 147 15.71 17.92 14.10
CA ILE A 147 16.77 18.68 13.41
C ILE A 147 16.41 20.17 13.36
N GLU A 148 15.17 20.52 13.02
CA GLU A 148 14.71 21.93 12.98
C GLU A 148 14.76 22.61 14.35
N SER A 149 14.51 21.87 15.44
CA SER A 149 14.62 22.40 16.81
C SER A 149 16.05 22.67 17.28
N THR A 150 17.06 22.08 16.65
CA THR A 150 18.48 22.32 16.99
C THR A 150 19.08 23.51 16.25
N GLU A 151 18.55 23.87 15.08
CA GLU A 151 19.02 25.02 14.30
C GLU A 151 18.46 26.36 14.84
N ALA A 152 17.32 26.33 15.56
CA ALA A 152 16.71 27.52 16.15
C ALA A 152 17.41 28.06 17.42
N GLN A 153 18.52 27.45 17.87
CA GLN A 153 19.24 27.86 19.10
C GLN A 153 20.61 28.53 18.86
N ASN A 154 21.04 28.72 17.62
CA ASN A 154 22.20 29.58 17.31
C ASN A 154 21.74 30.83 16.56
N PRO A 155 21.32 31.91 17.27
CA PRO A 155 21.44 33.23 16.70
C PRO A 155 22.93 33.62 16.74
N ASP A 156 23.38 34.14 15.60
CA ASP A 156 24.75 34.45 15.24
C ASP A 156 25.56 35.29 16.27
N VAL A 157 26.85 34.92 16.36
CA VAL A 157 28.08 35.74 16.57
C VAL A 157 28.03 36.93 17.52
#